data_AF-A0A2U3Y8Q0-F1
#
_entry.id   AF-A0A2U3Y8Q0-F1
#
_cell.length_a   1.000
_cell.length_b   1.000
_cell.length_c   1.000
_cell.angle_alpha   90.00
_cell.angle_beta   90.00
_cell.angle_gamma   90.00
#
_symmetry.space_group_name_H-M   'P 1'
#
loop_
_entity.id
_entity.type
_entity.pdbx_description
1 polymer ?
#
loop_
_entity_poly.entity_id
_entity_poly.type
_entity_poly.pdbx_seq_one_letter_code
_entity_poly.pdbx_strand_id
1 'polypeptide(L)'
;MMYPGMKGRIEKELLEMRPFQSAFKVQLASNPVLDTWYGARDWALDHLDDDEVWITRKEYEEKGGEYLKEHCASNIYVPIRLPKQASRFSDAQAPGRGSGASGGSAGEQA
;
A
#
# COMPACT_ATOMS: atom_id res chain seq x y z
N MET A 1 3.04 -4.32 25.38
CA MET A 1 3.44 -5.33 24.37
C MET A 1 2.26 -6.26 24.18
N MET A 2 1.74 -6.41 22.95
CA MET A 2 0.55 -7.26 22.72
C MET A 2 0.83 -8.74 23.02
N TYR A 3 2.10 -9.18 22.95
CA TYR A 3 2.49 -10.56 23.22
C TYR A 3 3.74 -10.63 24.11
N PRO A 4 3.66 -11.26 25.30
CA PRO A 4 4.81 -11.51 26.17
C PRO A 4 5.89 -12.34 25.46
N GLY A 5 7.17 -12.08 25.76
CA GLY A 5 8.30 -12.87 25.24
C GLY A 5 8.76 -12.54 23.81
N MET A 6 8.02 -11.73 23.05
CA MET A 6 8.36 -11.37 21.67
C MET A 6 9.74 -10.69 21.54
N LYS A 7 10.11 -9.82 22.49
CA LYS A 7 11.43 -9.14 22.49
C LYS A 7 12.57 -10.16 22.59
N GLY A 8 12.49 -11.07 23.56
CA GLY A 8 13.52 -12.09 23.79
C GLY A 8 13.60 -13.09 22.63
N ARG A 9 12.47 -13.41 22.00
CA ARG A 9 12.46 -14.24 20.80
C ARG A 9 13.21 -13.57 19.64
N ILE A 10 12.90 -12.30 19.35
CA ILE A 10 13.58 -11.54 18.29
C ILE A 10 15.08 -11.39 18.60
N GLU A 11 15.45 -11.14 19.86
CA GLU A 11 16.86 -11.09 20.27
C GLU A 11 17.58 -12.41 20.00
N LYS A 12 16.99 -13.55 20.36
CA LYS A 12 17.58 -14.86 20.11
C LYS A 12 17.73 -15.14 18.60
N GLU A 13 16.67 -14.95 17.82
CA GLU A 13 16.68 -15.26 16.39
C GLU A 13 17.64 -14.32 15.62
N LEU A 14 17.70 -13.04 15.98
CA LEU A 14 18.68 -12.12 15.39
C LEU A 14 20.13 -12.49 15.76
N LEU A 15 20.39 -12.93 16.99
CA LEU A 15 21.73 -13.37 17.39
C LEU A 15 22.19 -14.58 16.57
N GLU A 16 21.31 -15.54 16.32
CA GLU A 16 21.61 -16.76 15.56
C GLU A 16 21.88 -16.49 14.07
N MET A 17 21.22 -15.49 13.47
CA MET A 17 21.42 -15.12 12.06
C MET A 17 22.61 -14.18 11.85
N ARG A 18 23.00 -13.41 12.87
CA ARG A 18 24.03 -12.40 12.73
C ARG A 18 25.45 -12.99 12.84
N PRO A 19 26.45 -12.35 12.22
CA PRO A 19 27.84 -12.77 12.36
C PRO A 19 28.28 -12.85 13.84
N PHE A 20 29.17 -13.80 14.11
CA PHE A 20 29.75 -14.02 15.43
C PHE A 20 30.37 -12.71 15.97
N GLN A 21 30.11 -12.43 17.26
CA GLN A 21 30.55 -11.21 17.96
C GLN A 21 29.98 -9.87 17.44
N SER A 22 28.98 -9.88 16.55
CA SER A 22 28.33 -8.62 16.20
C SER A 22 27.45 -8.10 17.36
N ALA A 23 27.65 -6.82 17.72
CA ALA A 23 26.86 -6.16 18.73
C ALA A 23 25.52 -5.68 18.15
N PHE A 24 24.41 -5.96 18.84
CA PHE A 24 23.10 -5.43 18.50
C PHE A 24 22.21 -5.32 19.74
N LYS A 25 21.13 -4.55 19.64
CA LYS A 25 20.15 -4.37 20.72
C LYS A 25 18.75 -4.28 20.12
N VAL A 26 17.81 -5.03 20.67
CA VAL A 26 16.39 -4.88 20.34
C VAL A 26 15.77 -3.87 21.30
N GLN A 27 15.19 -2.83 20.74
CA GLN A 27 14.53 -1.76 21.49
C GLN A 27 13.02 -1.88 21.30
N LEU A 28 12.28 -1.72 22.39
CA LEU A 28 10.83 -1.66 22.37
C LEU A 28 10.41 -0.24 22.72
N ALA A 29 9.51 0.31 21.92
CA ALA A 29 8.90 1.60 22.20
C ALA A 29 8.07 1.53 23.49
N SER A 30 7.95 2.66 24.20
CA SER A 30 7.26 2.72 25.50
C SER A 30 5.78 2.40 25.37
N ASN A 31 5.15 2.89 24.30
CA ASN A 31 3.78 2.58 23.93
C ASN A 31 3.68 2.22 22.45
N PRO A 32 3.93 0.95 22.07
CA PRO A 32 3.96 0.53 20.67
C PRO A 32 2.67 0.75 19.87
N VAL A 33 1.54 1.02 20.54
CA VAL A 33 0.24 1.27 19.88
C VAL A 33 0.06 2.77 19.57
N LEU A 34 0.54 3.65 20.44
CA LEU A 34 0.33 5.11 20.30
C LEU A 34 1.58 5.86 19.84
N ASP A 35 2.77 5.29 20.00
CA ASP A 35 4.03 5.96 19.68
C ASP A 35 4.11 6.35 18.20
N THR A 36 3.46 5.60 17.29
CA THR A 36 3.35 6.00 15.87
C THR A 36 2.58 7.30 15.70
N TRP A 37 1.47 7.49 16.42
CA TRP A 37 0.68 8.71 16.33
C TRP A 37 1.35 9.88 17.05
N TYR A 38 1.98 9.63 18.20
CA TYR A 38 2.78 10.65 18.89
C TYR A 38 3.96 11.11 18.03
N GLY A 39 4.68 10.19 17.37
CA GLY A 39 5.72 10.55 16.43
C GLY A 39 5.22 11.37 15.25
N ALA A 40 4.06 11.02 14.68
CA ALA A 40 3.45 11.79 13.59
C ALA A 40 2.99 13.19 14.04
N ARG A 41 2.44 13.31 15.26
CA ARG A 41 2.07 14.59 15.87
C ARG A 41 3.31 15.47 16.06
N ASP A 42 4.35 14.93 16.67
CA ASP A 42 5.57 15.68 16.97
C ASP A 42 6.25 16.10 15.66
N TRP A 43 6.33 15.18 14.68
CA TRP A 43 6.79 15.49 13.32
C TRP A 43 6.00 16.64 12.69
N ALA A 44 4.67 16.61 12.76
CA ALA A 44 3.84 17.65 12.18
C ALA A 44 4.03 19.01 12.84
N LEU A 45 4.24 19.04 14.17
CA LEU A 45 4.50 20.26 14.92
C LEU A 45 5.89 20.84 14.62
N ASP A 46 6.90 19.97 14.46
CA ASP A 46 8.27 20.38 14.18
C ASP A 46 8.45 20.94 12.75
N HIS A 47 7.58 20.53 11.82
CA HIS A 47 7.70 20.85 10.39
C HIS A 47 6.53 21.71 9.87
N LEU A 48 5.82 22.46 10.71
CA LEU A 48 4.64 23.25 10.30
C LEU A 48 4.93 24.20 9.13
N ASP A 49 6.11 24.82 9.12
CA ASP A 49 6.55 25.79 8.12
C ASP A 49 7.47 25.17 7.05
N ASP A 50 7.59 23.85 7.01
CA ASP A 50 8.45 23.14 6.07
C ASP A 50 7.69 22.74 4.80
N ASP A 51 7.85 23.56 3.76
CA ASP A 51 7.27 23.31 2.44
C ASP A 51 7.80 22.01 1.80
N GLU A 52 8.91 21.42 2.24
CA GLU A 52 9.47 20.18 1.67
C GLU A 52 8.78 18.91 2.22
N VAL A 53 7.99 19.03 3.29
CA VAL A 53 7.32 17.89 3.93
C VAL A 53 5.87 17.76 3.48
N TRP A 54 5.20 18.89 3.23
CA TRP A 54 3.77 18.91 2.92
C TRP A 54 3.48 19.01 1.43
N ILE A 55 2.46 18.29 0.97
CA ILE A 55 1.98 18.39 -0.41
C ILE A 55 0.83 19.39 -0.44
N THR A 56 1.03 20.49 -1.17
CA THR A 56 -0.04 21.46 -1.36
C THR A 56 -1.11 20.92 -2.31
N ARG A 57 -2.32 21.46 -2.23
CA ARG A 57 -3.41 21.10 -3.16
C ARG A 57 -3.01 21.28 -4.63
N LYS A 58 -2.32 22.38 -4.94
CA LYS A 58 -1.84 22.67 -6.29
C LYS A 58 -0.88 21.59 -6.79
N GLU A 59 0.07 21.19 -5.95
CA GLU A 59 1.01 20.12 -6.32
C GLU A 59 0.33 18.78 -6.54
N TYR A 60 -0.68 18.45 -5.73
CA TYR A 60 -1.48 17.24 -5.92
C TYR A 60 -2.25 17.25 -7.24
N GLU A 61 -2.84 18.39 -7.60
CA GLU A 61 -3.58 18.56 -8.86
C GLU A 61 -2.65 18.48 -10.09
N GLU A 62 -1.41 18.97 -9.98
CA GLU A 62 -0.42 18.95 -11.08
C GLU A 62 0.33 17.62 -11.22
N LYS A 63 0.73 17.01 -10.09
CA LYS A 63 1.60 15.82 -10.07
C LYS A 63 0.81 14.51 -9.87
N GLY A 64 -0.47 14.60 -9.49
CA GLY A 64 -1.35 13.45 -9.26
C GLY A 64 -1.16 12.79 -7.90
N GLY A 65 -2.02 11.82 -7.59
CA GLY A 65 -2.03 11.14 -6.29
C GLY A 65 -0.89 10.15 -6.05
N GLU A 66 -0.06 9.88 -7.06
CA GLU A 66 1.12 9.02 -6.95
C GLU A 66 2.37 9.79 -6.51
N TYR A 67 2.31 11.12 -6.50
CA TYR A 67 3.41 11.96 -6.08
C TYR A 67 3.50 12.06 -4.56
N LEU A 68 4.71 11.86 -4.03
CA LEU A 68 5.07 12.10 -2.63
C LEU A 68 6.35 12.94 -2.59
N LYS A 69 6.45 13.84 -1.60
CA LYS A 69 7.71 14.54 -1.32
C LYS A 69 8.68 13.60 -0.63
N GLU A 70 9.96 13.67 -1.00
CA GLU A 70 11.02 12.84 -0.44
C GLU A 70 11.62 13.53 0.78
N HIS A 71 11.49 12.89 1.94
CA HIS A 71 12.13 13.31 3.20
C HIS A 71 12.44 12.06 4.04
N CYS A 72 13.13 12.22 5.17
CA CYS A 72 13.61 11.09 5.97
C CYS A 72 12.52 10.15 6.52
N ALA A 73 11.26 10.60 6.53
CA ALA A 73 10.09 9.83 6.95
C ALA A 73 9.16 9.45 5.78
N SER A 74 9.51 9.79 4.54
CA SER A 74 8.79 9.42 3.33
C SER A 74 9.52 8.30 2.58
N ASN A 75 8.83 7.70 1.60
CA ASN A 75 9.44 6.72 0.72
C ASN A 75 10.22 7.41 -0.40
N ILE A 76 11.38 6.85 -0.73
CA ILE A 76 12.17 7.27 -1.89
C ILE A 76 11.48 6.78 -3.16
N TYR A 77 11.44 7.61 -4.20
CA TYR A 77 10.97 7.18 -5.51
C TYR A 77 11.94 6.16 -6.11
N VAL A 78 11.42 4.95 -6.37
CA VAL A 78 12.16 3.89 -7.05
C VAL A 78 11.49 3.62 -8.40
N PRO A 79 12.15 3.91 -9.54
CA PRO A 79 11.56 3.67 -10.85
C PRO A 79 11.40 2.16 -11.09
N ILE A 80 10.17 1.67 -10.96
CA ILE A 80 9.85 0.26 -11.19
C ILE A 80 9.72 0.02 -12.69
N ARG A 81 10.64 -0.76 -13.26
CA ARG A 81 10.52 -1.26 -14.63
C ARG A 81 9.60 -2.48 -14.63
N LEU A 82 8.29 -2.23 -14.60
CA LEU A 82 7.31 -3.29 -14.78
C LEU A 82 7.31 -3.74 -16.25
N PRO A 83 7.45 -5.05 -16.52
CA PRO A 83 7.09 -5.58 -17.83
C PRO A 83 5.65 -5.17 -18.14
N LYS A 84 5.38 -4.70 -19.35
CA LYS A 84 4.04 -4.32 -19.80
C LYS A 84 3.07 -5.45 -19.48
N GLN A 85 2.25 -5.27 -18.45
CA GLN A 85 1.27 -6.28 -18.07
C GLN A 85 0.31 -6.45 -19.25
N ALA A 86 0.16 -7.69 -19.72
CA ALA A 86 -0.88 -8.01 -20.69
C ALA A 86 -2.22 -7.60 -20.10
N SER A 87 -2.98 -6.80 -20.83
CA SER A 87 -4.28 -6.30 -20.40
C SER A 87 -5.18 -7.46 -19.99
N ARG A 88 -5.56 -7.53 -18.71
CA ARG A 88 -6.56 -8.50 -18.22
C ARG A 88 -8.01 -8.11 -18.56
N PHE A 89 -8.21 -7.28 -19.59
CA PHE A 89 -9.52 -6.94 -20.11
C PHE A 89 -9.83 -7.79 -21.34
N SER A 90 -10.03 -9.08 -21.11
CA SER A 90 -10.79 -9.94 -22.01
C SER A 90 -11.37 -11.05 -21.15
N ASP A 91 -12.63 -10.85 -20.75
CA ASP A 91 -13.69 -11.87 -20.65
C ASP A 91 -14.71 -11.47 -19.58
N ALA A 92 -15.60 -10.57 -19.99
CA ALA A 92 -16.94 -10.48 -19.43
C ALA A 92 -17.96 -10.55 -20.58
N GLN A 93 -17.89 -11.61 -21.39
CA GLN A 93 -19.01 -12.02 -22.25
C GLN A 93 -19.86 -13.01 -21.43
N ALA A 94 -20.95 -12.52 -20.85
CA ALA A 94 -21.91 -13.37 -20.14
C ALA A 94 -22.65 -14.31 -21.10
N PRO A 95 -22.90 -15.59 -20.75
CA PRO A 95 -23.66 -16.51 -21.59
C PRO A 95 -25.16 -16.32 -21.37
N GLY A 96 -25.83 -15.68 -22.33
CA GLY A 96 -27.29 -15.61 -22.40
C GLY A 96 -27.87 -16.91 -22.98
N ARG A 97 -28.57 -17.65 -22.13
CA ARG A 97 -29.24 -18.94 -22.37
C ARG A 97 -30.01 -19.04 -23.69
N GLY A 98 -29.80 -20.15 -24.40
CA GLY A 98 -30.77 -20.67 -25.35
C GLY A 98 -31.97 -21.29 -24.63
N SER A 99 -33.16 -21.12 -25.21
CA SER A 99 -34.30 -22.01 -25.05
C SER A 99 -35.04 -22.02 -26.37
N GLY A 100 -35.16 -23.21 -26.96
CA GLY A 100 -35.76 -23.43 -28.28
C GLY A 100 -37.21 -23.87 -28.22
N ALA A 101 -37.80 -23.80 -29.43
CA ALA A 101 -39.06 -24.39 -29.91
C ALA A 101 -40.37 -23.76 -29.39
N SER A 102 -41.43 -23.55 -30.17
CA SER A 102 -41.71 -23.75 -31.60
C SER A 102 -43.16 -23.29 -31.87
N GLY A 103 -43.45 -22.74 -33.06
CA GLY A 103 -44.75 -22.94 -33.74
C GLY A 103 -45.55 -21.70 -34.17
N GLY A 104 -45.69 -21.50 -35.49
CA GLY A 104 -47.01 -21.33 -36.12
C GLY A 104 -47.44 -19.97 -36.70
N SER A 105 -47.04 -19.69 -37.95
CA SER A 105 -47.87 -19.26 -39.12
C SER A 105 -48.88 -18.08 -39.07
N ALA A 106 -48.70 -17.13 -40.02
CA ALA A 106 -49.64 -16.72 -41.09
C ALA A 106 -49.91 -15.20 -41.26
N GLY A 107 -49.65 -14.70 -42.49
CA GLY A 107 -50.33 -13.58 -43.19
C GLY A 107 -50.19 -12.16 -42.61
N GLU A 108 -50.35 -11.05 -43.30
CA GLU A 108 -50.59 -10.70 -44.71
C GLU A 108 -50.35 -9.16 -44.81
N GLN A 109 -50.28 -8.68 -46.04
CA GLN A 109 -49.93 -7.34 -46.52
C GLN A 109 -50.88 -6.22 -46.06
N ALA A 110 -50.35 -5.00 -45.93
CA ALA A 110 -50.87 -3.76 -46.52
C ALA A 110 -49.81 -2.65 -46.40
#